data_AF-A0A1H4QSN1-F1
#
_entry.id   AF-A0A1H4QSN1-F1
#
_cell.length_a   1.000
_cell.length_b   1.000
_cell.length_c   1.000
_cell.angle_alpha   90.00
_cell.angle_beta   90.00
_cell.angle_gamma   90.00
#
_symmetry.space_group_name_H-M   'P 1'
#
loop_
_entity.id
_entity.type
_entity.pdbx_description
1 polymer ?
#
loop_
_entity_poly.entity_id
_entity_poly.type
_entity_poly.pdbx_seq_one_letter_code
_entity_poly.pdbx_strand_id
1 'polypeptide(L)'
;MRRRLALLLIVIVGILLALAAGIRLRGFRANSTPSAAESLLARTVRDFAIPSEAHRAANPYQQDALTVERGRDAYRQACAGCHGVDLRGETAIGQSIYPRVPNLRSARTQSLTDGDLHYIIENGVQLSGMPALARPHSEGAAWELVSYLRTTGEHAPGDTVASADAHYIGSANCQRCHAEIYARWQQTTMANVVRDPKTHPDAILPDLSTNKVAPFTREQVAFVYGSRWKQRYFTHVGDDYYPLPVQWDIGNKKWLPYHVPDKGGDWWAAFYPTDNMQRPTSATCDGCHSVDFNLQTKKVAEWNVGCERCHGPGSDHAAHPTRANIQNPGAMDDVSANDTCISCHSQGRPRAGLIDGKAVDWPVGYKPGLKLADFWKLEDTTLGQTDFLHFADGTAHKNRMQGNDFVQSTMYRHGVTCSSCHDPHGSANAAQLRKPADKICLDCHAAGSANGPHTATLEDHTHHKAGSAGSQCVACHMPKIETEGVPGAFVSAHTFRFITPGMTDQYKMPNPCTTCHQEKTTAWAGDALRKWTSTSPWRVAD
;
A
#
# COMPACT_ATOMS: atom_id res chain seq x y z
N MET A 1 26.82 -53.44 -38.36
CA MET A 1 26.60 -53.02 -36.94
C MET A 1 27.78 -52.25 -36.35
N ARG A 2 29.02 -52.78 -36.36
CA ARG A 2 30.21 -52.11 -35.78
C ARG A 2 30.54 -50.70 -36.30
N ARG A 3 30.41 -50.45 -37.62
CA ARG A 3 30.64 -49.10 -38.20
C ARG A 3 29.61 -48.05 -37.74
N ARG A 4 28.34 -48.43 -37.57
CA ARG A 4 27.30 -47.52 -37.08
C ARG A 4 27.48 -47.20 -35.60
N LEU A 5 27.88 -48.18 -34.80
CA LEU A 5 28.22 -47.97 -33.38
C LEU A 5 29.43 -47.04 -33.21
N ALA A 6 30.47 -47.23 -34.02
CA ALA A 6 31.67 -46.38 -34.00
C ALA A 6 31.37 -44.92 -34.40
N LEU A 7 30.56 -44.72 -35.44
CA LEU A 7 30.10 -43.37 -35.84
C LEU A 7 29.29 -42.69 -34.73
N LEU A 8 28.40 -43.43 -34.07
CA LEU A 8 27.57 -42.90 -32.99
C LEU A 8 28.42 -42.51 -31.77
N LEU A 9 29.44 -43.29 -31.44
CA LEU A 9 30.40 -42.99 -30.38
C LEU A 9 31.24 -41.75 -30.70
N ILE A 10 31.70 -41.59 -31.95
CA ILE A 10 32.43 -40.39 -32.40
C ILE A 10 31.55 -39.15 -32.27
N VAL A 11 30.28 -39.23 -32.65
CA VAL A 11 29.32 -38.11 -32.51
C VAL A 11 29.12 -37.76 -31.03
N ILE A 12 28.90 -38.74 -30.15
CA ILE A 12 28.73 -38.51 -28.71
C ILE A 12 29.99 -37.85 -28.12
N VAL A 13 31.16 -38.38 -28.41
CA VAL A 13 32.44 -37.82 -27.93
C VAL A 13 32.64 -36.39 -28.46
N GLY A 14 32.30 -36.14 -29.74
CA GLY A 14 32.33 -34.81 -30.32
C GLY A 14 31.41 -33.82 -29.61
N ILE A 15 30.19 -34.24 -29.26
CA ILE A 15 29.23 -33.42 -28.50
C ILE A 15 29.77 -33.13 -27.09
N LEU A 16 30.30 -34.13 -26.39
CA LEU A 16 30.85 -33.97 -25.04
C LEU A 16 32.07 -33.03 -25.03
N LEU A 17 32.96 -33.14 -26.02
CA LEU A 17 34.10 -32.24 -26.18
C LEU A 17 33.66 -30.81 -26.50
N ALA A 18 32.65 -30.63 -27.35
CA ALA A 18 32.07 -29.33 -27.66
C ALA A 18 31.42 -28.69 -26.42
N LEU A 19 30.68 -29.46 -25.62
CA LEU A 19 30.11 -29.03 -24.33
C LEU A 19 31.22 -28.62 -23.34
N ALA A 20 32.25 -29.45 -23.18
CA ALA A 20 33.38 -29.16 -22.29
C ALA A 20 34.15 -27.91 -22.71
N ALA A 21 34.40 -27.72 -24.01
CA ALA A 21 35.02 -26.52 -24.56
C ALA A 21 34.13 -25.28 -24.34
N GLY A 22 32.82 -25.41 -24.54
CA GLY A 22 31.84 -24.35 -24.29
C GLY A 22 31.82 -23.90 -22.82
N ILE A 23 31.82 -24.84 -21.87
CA ILE A 23 31.89 -24.56 -20.43
C ILE A 23 33.22 -23.88 -20.08
N ARG A 24 34.34 -24.34 -20.66
CA ARG A 24 35.66 -23.75 -20.42
C ARG A 24 35.76 -22.31 -20.94
N LEU A 25 35.21 -22.03 -22.12
CA LEU A 25 35.25 -20.71 -22.75
C LEU A 25 34.31 -19.70 -22.09
N ARG A 26 33.10 -20.12 -21.69
CA ARG A 26 32.11 -19.26 -21.04
C ARG A 26 32.32 -19.12 -19.54
N GLY A 27 33.06 -20.06 -18.94
CA GLY A 27 33.19 -20.20 -17.49
C GLY A 27 31.95 -20.83 -16.86
N PHE A 28 32.13 -21.65 -15.83
CA PHE A 28 31.02 -22.27 -15.10
C PHE A 28 30.51 -21.30 -14.02
N ARG A 29 29.64 -20.36 -14.40
CA ARG A 29 29.18 -19.26 -13.53
C ARG A 29 27.66 -19.15 -13.47
N ALA A 30 27.11 -18.96 -12.27
CA ALA A 30 25.67 -18.83 -12.05
C ALA A 30 25.07 -17.50 -12.58
N ASN A 31 25.90 -16.48 -12.82
CA ASN A 31 25.43 -15.23 -13.43
C ASN A 31 25.42 -15.27 -14.97
N SER A 32 25.75 -16.39 -15.61
CA SER A 32 25.68 -16.54 -17.06
C SER A 32 24.23 -16.64 -17.54
N THR A 33 23.92 -16.07 -18.70
CA THR A 33 22.62 -16.26 -19.34
C THR A 33 22.56 -17.66 -19.97
N PRO A 34 21.60 -18.52 -19.59
CA PRO A 34 21.45 -19.84 -20.22
C PRO A 34 21.17 -19.70 -21.71
N SER A 35 21.78 -20.54 -22.54
CA SER A 35 21.42 -20.63 -23.95
C SER A 35 20.01 -21.20 -24.14
N ALA A 36 19.45 -21.01 -25.34
CA ALA A 36 18.16 -21.61 -25.69
C ALA A 36 18.16 -23.15 -25.56
N ALA A 37 19.27 -23.79 -25.92
CA ALA A 37 19.44 -25.24 -25.82
C ALA A 37 19.50 -25.71 -24.36
N GLU A 38 20.25 -25.02 -23.50
CA GLU A 38 20.32 -25.32 -22.06
C GLU A 38 18.97 -25.10 -21.38
N SER A 39 18.29 -24.00 -21.73
CA SER A 39 16.95 -23.70 -21.23
C SER A 39 15.93 -24.76 -21.66
N LEU A 40 16.00 -25.21 -22.91
CA LEU A 40 15.12 -26.26 -23.41
C LEU A 40 15.37 -27.58 -22.71
N LEU A 41 16.64 -28.01 -22.63
CA LEU A 41 17.02 -29.27 -21.99
C LEU A 41 16.63 -29.30 -20.51
N ALA A 42 16.96 -28.24 -19.75
CA ALA A 42 16.62 -28.16 -18.33
C ALA A 42 15.11 -28.26 -18.09
N ARG A 43 14.31 -27.61 -18.95
CA ARG A 43 12.85 -27.66 -18.86
C ARG A 43 12.30 -29.03 -19.24
N THR A 44 12.75 -29.62 -20.34
CA THR A 44 12.33 -30.96 -20.76
C THR A 44 12.66 -32.02 -19.70
N VAL A 45 13.85 -31.94 -19.10
CA VAL A 45 14.26 -32.86 -18.03
C VAL A 45 13.39 -32.67 -16.79
N ARG A 46 13.14 -31.43 -16.37
CA ARG A 46 12.23 -31.13 -15.26
C ARG A 46 10.84 -31.70 -15.53
N ASP A 47 10.24 -31.38 -16.68
CA ASP A 47 8.86 -31.77 -17.01
C ASP A 47 8.74 -33.30 -17.11
N PHE A 48 9.77 -33.98 -17.65
CA PHE A 48 9.86 -35.44 -17.67
C PHE A 48 10.02 -36.07 -16.28
N ALA A 49 10.67 -35.37 -15.35
CA ALA A 49 10.95 -35.88 -14.01
C ALA A 49 9.75 -35.75 -13.05
N ILE A 50 8.71 -34.99 -13.40
CA ILE A 50 7.48 -34.90 -12.59
C ILE A 50 6.72 -36.24 -12.67
N PRO A 51 6.46 -36.92 -11.54
CA PRO A 51 5.72 -38.19 -11.55
C PRO A 51 4.32 -38.04 -12.16
N SER A 52 3.88 -39.03 -12.93
CA SER A 52 2.56 -39.00 -13.59
C SER A 52 1.36 -38.89 -12.63
N GLU A 53 1.53 -39.30 -11.37
CA GLU A 53 0.54 -39.11 -10.31
C GLU A 53 0.45 -37.64 -9.91
N ALA A 54 1.60 -36.99 -9.67
CA ALA A 54 1.67 -35.57 -9.33
C ALA A 54 1.11 -34.70 -10.47
N HIS A 55 1.43 -35.00 -11.72
CA HIS A 55 0.91 -34.28 -12.88
C HIS A 55 -0.63 -34.26 -12.96
N ARG A 56 -1.27 -35.36 -12.52
CA ARG A 56 -2.74 -35.53 -12.51
C ARG A 56 -3.41 -35.04 -11.22
N ALA A 57 -2.64 -34.62 -10.23
CA ALA A 57 -3.18 -34.11 -8.98
C ALA A 57 -3.98 -32.82 -9.26
N ALA A 58 -5.17 -32.75 -8.67
CA ALA A 58 -6.02 -31.56 -8.73
C ALA A 58 -5.91 -30.78 -7.43
N ASN A 59 -6.00 -29.46 -7.54
CA ASN A 59 -6.02 -28.60 -6.37
C ASN A 59 -7.28 -28.85 -5.52
N PRO A 60 -7.14 -29.26 -4.24
CA PRO A 60 -8.28 -29.56 -3.38
C PRO A 60 -9.02 -28.30 -2.90
N TYR A 61 -8.42 -27.11 -3.02
CA TYR A 61 -9.03 -25.86 -2.62
C TYR A 61 -9.82 -25.23 -3.77
N GLN A 62 -10.93 -24.57 -3.41
CA GLN A 62 -11.65 -23.71 -4.34
C GLN A 62 -10.87 -22.41 -4.56
N GLN A 63 -11.03 -21.77 -5.72
CA GLN A 63 -10.47 -20.43 -5.98
C GLN A 63 -11.25 -19.31 -5.27
N ASP A 64 -11.62 -19.55 -4.02
CA ASP A 64 -12.26 -18.58 -3.15
C ASP A 64 -11.25 -17.52 -2.65
N ALA A 65 -11.77 -16.38 -2.21
CA ALA A 65 -10.95 -15.22 -1.87
C ALA A 65 -9.99 -15.47 -0.69
N LEU A 66 -10.38 -16.29 0.29
CA LEU A 66 -9.58 -16.54 1.48
C LEU A 66 -8.39 -17.45 1.17
N THR A 67 -8.62 -18.52 0.39
CA THR A 67 -7.55 -19.40 -0.11
C THR A 67 -6.52 -18.62 -0.93
N VAL A 68 -6.98 -17.76 -1.84
CA VAL A 68 -6.10 -16.92 -2.67
C VAL A 68 -5.31 -15.92 -1.82
N GLU A 69 -5.94 -15.31 -0.81
CA GLU A 69 -5.28 -14.39 0.10
C GLU A 69 -4.17 -15.08 0.91
N ARG A 70 -4.46 -16.26 1.48
CA ARG A 70 -3.45 -17.07 2.19
C ARG A 70 -2.30 -17.48 1.28
N GLY A 71 -2.60 -17.89 0.05
CA GLY A 71 -1.61 -18.20 -0.97
C GLY A 71 -0.72 -17.00 -1.31
N ARG A 72 -1.30 -15.80 -1.45
CA ARG A 72 -0.56 -14.56 -1.68
C ARG A 72 0.38 -14.22 -0.52
N ASP A 73 -0.09 -14.37 0.70
CA ASP A 73 0.71 -14.08 1.90
C ASP A 73 1.87 -15.08 2.03
N ALA A 74 1.61 -16.37 1.80
CA ALA A 74 2.65 -17.40 1.74
C ALA A 74 3.68 -17.11 0.62
N TYR A 75 3.22 -16.67 -0.55
CA TYR A 75 4.10 -16.33 -1.67
C TYR A 75 5.04 -15.16 -1.31
N ARG A 76 4.50 -14.12 -0.68
CA ARG A 76 5.28 -12.95 -0.25
C ARG A 76 6.35 -13.33 0.77
N GLN A 77 6.06 -14.27 1.66
CA GLN A 77 6.99 -14.73 2.68
C GLN A 77 8.09 -15.64 2.13
N ALA A 78 7.75 -16.57 1.23
CA ALA A 78 8.65 -17.66 0.84
C ALA A 78 9.24 -17.52 -0.58
N CYS A 79 8.55 -16.85 -1.51
CA CYS A 79 8.87 -16.91 -2.95
C CYS A 79 9.31 -15.55 -3.53
N ALA A 80 8.74 -14.45 -3.02
CA ALA A 80 8.90 -13.11 -3.61
C ALA A 80 10.36 -12.59 -3.63
N GLY A 81 11.22 -13.07 -2.74
CA GLY A 81 12.65 -12.68 -2.76
C GLY A 81 13.36 -13.05 -4.08
N CYS A 82 13.02 -14.21 -4.65
CA CYS A 82 13.58 -14.66 -5.93
C CYS A 82 12.67 -14.33 -7.12
N HIS A 83 11.35 -14.55 -6.96
CA HIS A 83 10.37 -14.40 -8.05
C HIS A 83 9.83 -12.97 -8.20
N GLY A 84 10.13 -12.07 -7.27
CA GLY A 84 9.54 -10.72 -7.23
C GLY A 84 8.11 -10.74 -6.71
N VAL A 85 7.68 -9.63 -6.10
CA VAL A 85 6.26 -9.45 -5.74
C VAL A 85 5.37 -9.36 -6.98
N ASP A 86 5.94 -8.86 -8.10
CA ASP A 86 5.34 -8.76 -9.42
C ASP A 86 5.35 -10.08 -10.22
N LEU A 87 5.95 -11.13 -9.65
CA LEU A 87 6.07 -12.47 -10.19
C LEU A 87 6.89 -12.60 -11.49
N ARG A 88 7.68 -11.58 -11.85
CA ARG A 88 8.46 -11.58 -13.12
C ARG A 88 9.84 -12.20 -12.99
N GLY A 89 10.34 -12.39 -11.77
CA GLY A 89 11.69 -12.93 -11.51
C GLY A 89 12.83 -11.93 -11.73
N GLU A 90 12.51 -10.65 -11.88
CA GLU A 90 13.49 -9.59 -12.19
C GLU A 90 14.19 -9.01 -10.94
N THR A 91 14.15 -9.72 -9.80
CA THR A 91 14.85 -9.28 -8.57
C THR A 91 16.36 -9.44 -8.70
N ALA A 92 17.13 -8.73 -7.88
CA ALA A 92 18.59 -8.90 -7.82
C ALA A 92 18.99 -10.37 -7.58
N ILE A 93 18.25 -11.07 -6.72
CA ILE A 93 18.47 -12.50 -6.46
C ILE A 93 18.06 -13.33 -7.68
N GLY A 94 16.87 -13.09 -8.24
CA GLY A 94 16.36 -13.85 -9.38
C GLY A 94 17.24 -13.75 -10.64
N GLN A 95 17.85 -12.58 -10.85
CA GLN A 95 18.83 -12.33 -11.90
C GLN A 95 20.24 -12.87 -11.59
N SER A 96 20.50 -13.39 -10.40
CA SER A 96 21.79 -13.97 -9.99
C SER A 96 21.80 -15.49 -9.90
N ILE A 97 20.64 -16.14 -10.02
CA ILE A 97 20.48 -17.59 -9.95
C ILE A 97 20.58 -18.24 -11.35
N TYR A 98 21.07 -19.48 -11.38
CA TYR A 98 21.12 -20.34 -12.57
C TYR A 98 20.34 -21.65 -12.34
N PRO A 99 19.41 -22.02 -13.23
CA PRO A 99 18.85 -21.21 -14.32
C PRO A 99 18.15 -19.94 -13.82
N ARG A 100 17.93 -18.96 -14.70
CA ARG A 100 17.22 -17.72 -14.36
C ARG A 100 15.83 -18.01 -13.82
N VAL A 101 15.43 -17.24 -12.80
CA VAL A 101 14.09 -17.35 -12.22
C VAL A 101 13.06 -17.03 -13.31
N PRO A 102 12.04 -17.89 -13.51
CA PRO A 102 11.06 -17.69 -14.56
C PRO A 102 10.04 -16.61 -14.18
N ASN A 103 9.53 -15.91 -15.20
CA ASN A 103 8.31 -15.12 -15.09
C ASN A 103 7.11 -16.05 -14.87
N LEU A 104 6.49 -15.98 -13.69
CA LEU A 104 5.37 -16.84 -13.33
C LEU A 104 4.04 -16.39 -13.96
N ARG A 105 3.99 -15.15 -14.48
CA ARG A 105 2.83 -14.63 -15.22
C ARG A 105 2.78 -15.17 -16.66
N SER A 106 3.91 -15.61 -17.19
CA SER A 106 4.02 -16.03 -18.59
C SER A 106 3.03 -17.14 -18.94
N ALA A 107 2.50 -17.09 -20.17
CA ALA A 107 1.60 -18.12 -20.70
C ALA A 107 2.14 -19.55 -20.50
N ARG A 108 3.46 -19.72 -20.56
CA ARG A 108 4.14 -21.00 -20.34
C ARG A 108 4.03 -21.50 -18.90
N THR A 109 4.26 -20.64 -17.91
CA THR A 109 4.11 -21.05 -16.51
C THR A 109 2.65 -21.34 -16.21
N GLN A 110 1.75 -20.53 -16.76
CA GLN A 110 0.31 -20.71 -16.60
C GLN A 110 -0.22 -21.97 -17.30
N SER A 111 0.46 -22.50 -18.33
CA SER A 111 0.06 -23.75 -18.99
C SER A 111 0.44 -25.03 -18.25
N LEU A 112 1.27 -24.95 -17.19
CA LEU A 112 1.55 -26.11 -16.33
C LEU A 112 0.27 -26.56 -15.63
N THR A 113 0.11 -27.85 -15.31
CA THR A 113 -1.07 -28.30 -14.53
C THR A 113 -0.95 -27.82 -13.08
N ASP A 114 -2.07 -27.83 -12.35
CA ASP A 114 -2.06 -27.50 -10.92
C ASP A 114 -1.14 -28.45 -10.13
N GLY A 115 -1.18 -29.73 -10.48
CA GLY A 115 -0.29 -30.76 -9.94
C GLY A 115 1.19 -30.53 -10.27
N ASP A 116 1.51 -30.06 -11.48
CA ASP A 116 2.88 -29.69 -11.84
C ASP A 116 3.40 -28.52 -11.00
N LEU A 117 2.59 -27.46 -10.86
CA LEU A 117 2.95 -26.30 -10.04
C LEU A 117 3.13 -26.70 -8.57
N HIS A 118 2.19 -27.50 -8.03
CA HIS A 118 2.27 -28.01 -6.67
C HIS A 118 3.56 -28.81 -6.45
N TYR A 119 3.87 -29.76 -7.35
CA TYR A 119 5.05 -30.60 -7.26
C TYR A 119 6.34 -29.77 -7.26
N ILE A 120 6.44 -28.78 -8.16
CA ILE A 120 7.59 -27.89 -8.26
C ILE A 120 7.73 -27.02 -7.00
N ILE A 121 6.63 -26.51 -6.44
CA ILE A 121 6.64 -25.69 -5.22
C ILE A 121 7.04 -26.52 -4.00
N GLU A 122 6.45 -27.70 -3.84
CA GLU A 122 6.71 -28.56 -2.68
C GLU A 122 8.16 -29.07 -2.67
N ASN A 123 8.66 -29.51 -3.83
CA ASN A 123 9.94 -30.23 -3.92
C ASN A 123 11.11 -29.36 -4.37
N GLY A 124 10.85 -28.15 -4.85
CA GLY A 124 11.85 -27.32 -5.52
C GLY A 124 12.32 -27.94 -6.83
N VAL A 125 13.44 -27.44 -7.36
CA VAL A 125 14.04 -27.98 -8.59
C VAL A 125 15.52 -28.26 -8.35
N GLN A 126 15.89 -29.54 -8.43
CA GLN A 126 17.28 -29.99 -8.27
C GLN A 126 18.21 -29.33 -9.30
N LEU A 127 19.45 -29.05 -8.89
CA LEU A 127 20.46 -28.34 -9.72
C LEU A 127 20.03 -26.93 -10.15
N SER A 128 19.15 -26.30 -9.38
CA SER A 128 18.77 -24.89 -9.53
C SER A 128 18.80 -24.18 -8.18
N GLY A 129 18.60 -22.87 -8.17
CA GLY A 129 18.39 -22.11 -6.94
C GLY A 129 16.96 -22.13 -6.40
N MET A 130 16.06 -22.97 -6.93
CA MET A 130 14.68 -23.09 -6.44
C MET A 130 14.60 -24.12 -5.29
N PRO A 131 14.43 -23.67 -4.02
CA PRO A 131 14.37 -24.57 -2.86
C PRO A 131 13.00 -25.26 -2.77
N ALA A 132 12.97 -26.36 -2.00
CA ALA A 132 11.73 -26.99 -1.56
C ALA A 132 11.04 -26.15 -0.46
N LEU A 133 9.71 -26.20 -0.39
CA LEU A 133 8.95 -25.55 0.68
C LEU A 133 9.08 -26.38 1.98
N ALA A 134 9.69 -25.81 3.03
CA ALA A 134 10.06 -26.52 4.25
C ALA A 134 8.85 -27.05 5.06
N ARG A 135 8.93 -28.31 5.56
CA ARG A 135 8.00 -28.92 6.53
C ARG A 135 8.31 -28.42 7.95
N PRO A 136 7.31 -28.15 8.83
CA PRO A 136 6.03 -28.86 8.96
C PRO A 136 4.77 -28.10 8.49
N HIS A 137 4.90 -27.00 7.74
CA HIS A 137 3.74 -26.20 7.28
C HIS A 137 3.13 -26.64 5.93
N SER A 138 3.42 -27.86 5.46
CA SER A 138 3.15 -28.29 4.08
C SER A 138 1.78 -28.92 3.81
N GLU A 139 0.97 -29.20 4.82
CA GLU A 139 -0.38 -29.75 4.56
C GLU A 139 -1.35 -28.62 4.16
N GLY A 140 -1.25 -28.20 2.90
CA GLY A 140 -2.17 -27.25 2.25
C GLY A 140 -1.50 -26.03 1.62
N ALA A 141 -0.41 -25.53 2.20
CA ALA A 141 0.20 -24.25 1.79
C ALA A 141 0.69 -24.23 0.32
N ALA A 142 1.20 -25.35 -0.19
CA ALA A 142 1.61 -25.46 -1.60
C ALA A 142 0.41 -25.34 -2.55
N TRP A 143 -0.76 -25.87 -2.18
CA TRP A 143 -1.98 -25.73 -2.98
C TRP A 143 -2.62 -24.34 -2.87
N GLU A 144 -2.55 -23.69 -1.70
CA GLU A 144 -2.92 -22.28 -1.55
C GLU A 144 -2.06 -21.38 -2.46
N LEU A 145 -0.74 -21.64 -2.52
CA LEU A 145 0.18 -20.98 -3.47
C LEU A 145 -0.23 -21.20 -4.92
N VAL A 146 -0.57 -22.43 -5.32
CA VAL A 146 -1.09 -22.71 -6.68
C VAL A 146 -2.36 -21.89 -6.94
N SER A 147 -3.27 -21.83 -5.98
CA SER A 147 -4.51 -21.04 -6.08
C SER A 147 -4.22 -19.56 -6.33
N TYR A 148 -3.24 -19.00 -5.63
CA TYR A 148 -2.78 -17.63 -5.88
C TYR A 148 -2.14 -17.45 -7.26
N LEU A 149 -1.22 -18.32 -7.68
CA LEU A 149 -0.54 -18.22 -8.98
C LEU A 149 -1.49 -18.28 -10.18
N ARG A 150 -2.65 -18.93 -10.04
CA ARG A 150 -3.70 -18.92 -11.06
C ARG A 150 -4.41 -17.58 -11.23
N THR A 151 -4.25 -16.66 -10.27
CA THR A 151 -4.80 -15.31 -10.36
C THR A 151 -3.87 -14.32 -11.05
N THR A 152 -2.64 -14.72 -11.45
CA THR A 152 -1.56 -13.80 -11.82
C THR A 152 -1.04 -13.91 -13.26
N GLY A 153 -1.70 -14.63 -14.16
CA GLY A 153 -1.28 -14.75 -15.58
C GLY A 153 -1.14 -13.41 -16.33
N GLU A 154 -0.57 -13.40 -17.53
CA GLU A 154 -0.42 -12.18 -18.38
C GLU A 154 -1.74 -11.47 -18.74
N HIS A 155 -2.90 -12.08 -18.46
CA HIS A 155 -4.23 -11.47 -18.53
C HIS A 155 -4.83 -11.20 -17.13
N ALA A 156 -3.98 -11.14 -16.10
CA ALA A 156 -4.39 -10.82 -14.75
C ALA A 156 -4.78 -9.34 -14.64
N PRO A 157 -5.68 -9.00 -13.71
CA PRO A 157 -6.46 -7.76 -13.71
C PRO A 157 -5.66 -6.44 -13.66
N GLY A 158 -4.36 -6.49 -13.37
CA GLY A 158 -3.51 -5.31 -13.18
C GLY A 158 -3.08 -4.58 -14.45
N ASP A 159 -3.24 -5.19 -15.63
CA ASP A 159 -2.91 -4.56 -16.94
C ASP A 159 -4.16 -4.07 -17.70
N THR A 160 -5.32 -4.09 -17.03
CA THR A 160 -6.61 -3.84 -17.69
C THR A 160 -6.81 -2.34 -17.87
N VAL A 161 -6.96 -1.88 -19.11
CA VAL A 161 -7.50 -0.54 -19.37
C VAL A 161 -9.01 -0.72 -19.39
N ALA A 162 -9.75 0.05 -18.58
CA ALA A 162 -11.20 0.05 -18.67
C ALA A 162 -11.61 0.26 -20.14
N SER A 163 -12.64 -0.48 -20.61
CA SER A 163 -13.18 -0.29 -21.96
C SER A 163 -13.40 1.21 -22.21
N ALA A 164 -13.10 1.69 -23.41
CA ALA A 164 -13.22 3.11 -23.76
C ALA A 164 -14.66 3.66 -23.55
N ASP A 165 -15.65 2.76 -23.53
CA ASP A 165 -17.07 3.06 -23.32
C ASP A 165 -17.54 2.85 -21.85
N ALA A 166 -16.63 2.44 -20.94
CA ALA A 166 -16.98 2.22 -19.54
C ALA A 166 -17.27 3.54 -18.83
N HIS A 167 -18.34 3.56 -18.04
CA HIS A 167 -18.78 4.71 -17.25
C HIS A 167 -19.02 4.33 -15.79
N TYR A 168 -19.06 5.35 -14.94
CA TYR A 168 -19.29 5.21 -13.51
C TYR A 168 -20.78 4.94 -13.23
N ILE A 169 -21.05 3.91 -12.43
CA ILE A 169 -22.41 3.49 -12.08
C ILE A 169 -22.74 3.73 -10.60
N GLY A 170 -21.78 4.16 -9.79
CA GLY A 170 -21.96 4.45 -8.36
C GLY A 170 -22.00 3.20 -7.48
N SER A 171 -21.56 3.36 -6.24
CA SER A 171 -21.33 2.26 -5.30
C SER A 171 -22.60 1.43 -5.01
N ALA A 172 -23.78 2.05 -5.03
CA ALA A 172 -25.06 1.36 -4.80
C ALA A 172 -25.35 0.24 -5.80
N ASN A 173 -24.85 0.34 -7.05
CA ASN A 173 -25.02 -0.72 -8.04
C ASN A 173 -24.15 -1.95 -7.74
N CYS A 174 -23.02 -1.77 -7.05
CA CYS A 174 -22.14 -2.86 -6.63
C CYS A 174 -22.78 -3.73 -5.53
N GLN A 175 -23.66 -3.17 -4.70
CA GLN A 175 -24.31 -3.86 -3.57
C GLN A 175 -25.03 -5.15 -4.00
N ARG A 176 -25.62 -5.18 -5.19
CA ARG A 176 -26.41 -6.34 -5.67
C ARG A 176 -25.60 -7.63 -5.71
N CYS A 177 -24.31 -7.54 -6.09
CA CYS A 177 -23.41 -8.69 -6.16
C CYS A 177 -22.41 -8.74 -4.99
N HIS A 178 -22.08 -7.59 -4.38
CA HIS A 178 -21.08 -7.46 -3.33
C HIS A 178 -21.68 -6.94 -2.01
N ALA A 179 -22.81 -7.50 -1.59
CA ALA A 179 -23.60 -7.00 -0.47
C ALA A 179 -22.80 -6.89 0.85
N GLU A 180 -21.98 -7.89 1.18
CA GLU A 180 -21.18 -7.90 2.41
C GLU A 180 -20.07 -6.84 2.40
N ILE A 181 -19.36 -6.71 1.28
CA ILE A 181 -18.32 -5.69 1.08
C ILE A 181 -18.95 -4.30 1.16
N TYR A 182 -20.08 -4.09 0.47
CA TYR A 182 -20.80 -2.83 0.49
C TYR A 182 -21.26 -2.46 1.91
N ALA A 183 -21.83 -3.41 2.65
CA ALA A 183 -22.31 -3.17 4.01
C ALA A 183 -21.18 -2.78 4.99
N ARG A 184 -19.97 -3.34 4.82
CA ARG A 184 -18.79 -2.96 5.58
C ARG A 184 -18.25 -1.59 5.13
N TRP A 185 -18.17 -1.37 3.82
CA TRP A 185 -17.63 -0.13 3.25
C TRP A 185 -18.47 1.08 3.65
N GLN A 186 -19.80 0.94 3.64
CA GLN A 186 -20.74 2.00 3.99
C GLN A 186 -20.56 2.50 5.44
N GLN A 187 -19.93 1.72 6.32
CA GLN A 187 -19.62 2.12 7.70
C GLN A 187 -18.27 2.83 7.84
N THR A 188 -17.45 2.84 6.78
CA THR A 188 -16.14 3.48 6.80
C THR A 188 -16.27 5.01 6.83
N THR A 189 -15.23 5.69 7.32
CA THR A 189 -15.13 7.15 7.16
C THR A 189 -14.96 7.56 5.70
N MET A 190 -14.45 6.68 4.83
CA MET A 190 -14.31 6.94 3.39
C MET A 190 -15.67 7.11 2.70
N ALA A 191 -16.65 6.28 3.06
CA ALA A 191 -18.03 6.35 2.56
C ALA A 191 -18.85 7.51 3.15
N ASN A 192 -18.33 8.18 4.20
CA ASN A 192 -19.06 9.17 4.99
C ASN A 192 -18.24 10.44 5.26
N VAL A 193 -17.22 10.72 4.45
CA VAL A 193 -16.33 11.88 4.65
C VAL A 193 -17.04 13.19 4.32
N VAL A 194 -17.93 13.19 3.33
CA VAL A 194 -18.80 14.30 2.91
C VAL A 194 -20.26 13.94 3.19
N ARG A 195 -20.95 14.79 3.96
CA ARG A 195 -22.35 14.57 4.34
C ARG A 195 -23.19 15.82 4.06
N ASP A 196 -24.31 15.65 3.36
CA ASP A 196 -25.33 16.69 3.21
C ASP A 196 -26.23 16.69 4.47
N PRO A 197 -26.25 17.76 5.27
CA PRO A 197 -27.07 17.82 6.49
C PRO A 197 -28.58 17.89 6.22
N LYS A 198 -29.03 18.12 4.98
CA LYS A 198 -30.45 18.07 4.61
C LYS A 198 -30.98 16.64 4.61
N THR A 199 -30.16 15.69 4.16
CA THR A 199 -30.50 14.25 4.17
C THR A 199 -29.93 13.53 5.39
N HIS A 200 -28.87 14.05 5.99
CA HIS A 200 -28.19 13.50 7.17
C HIS A 200 -28.15 14.53 8.29
N PRO A 201 -29.29 14.79 8.94
CA PRO A 201 -29.40 15.86 9.93
C PRO A 201 -28.43 15.71 11.11
N ASP A 202 -28.05 14.48 11.42
CA ASP A 202 -27.08 14.05 12.43
C ASP A 202 -25.62 14.36 12.07
N ALA A 203 -25.33 14.75 10.83
CA ALA A 203 -23.97 15.05 10.38
C ALA A 203 -23.37 16.29 11.06
N ILE A 204 -24.18 17.24 11.54
CA ILE A 204 -23.71 18.38 12.34
C ILE A 204 -23.71 17.94 13.81
N LEU A 205 -22.53 17.69 14.37
CA LEU A 205 -22.38 17.20 15.74
C LEU A 205 -22.62 18.27 16.82
N PRO A 206 -22.11 19.52 16.70
CA PRO A 206 -22.30 20.52 17.75
C PRO A 206 -23.65 21.23 17.66
N ASP A 207 -24.06 21.81 18.78
CA ASP A 207 -25.10 22.84 18.78
C ASP A 207 -24.55 24.12 18.13
N LEU A 208 -25.12 24.50 16.97
CA LEU A 208 -24.72 25.68 16.22
C LEU A 208 -24.91 26.99 17.01
N SER A 209 -25.83 27.03 17.99
CA SER A 209 -26.07 28.23 18.81
C SER A 209 -24.84 28.63 19.66
N THR A 210 -23.98 27.65 19.95
CA THR A 210 -22.73 27.82 20.71
C THR A 210 -21.59 28.39 19.87
N ASN A 211 -21.74 28.47 18.54
CA ASN A 211 -20.73 29.03 17.66
C ASN A 211 -20.68 30.57 17.80
N LYS A 212 -19.67 31.06 18.52
CA LYS A 212 -19.37 32.50 18.63
C LYS A 212 -18.19 32.95 17.75
N VAL A 213 -17.54 32.01 17.05
CA VAL A 213 -16.35 32.27 16.23
C VAL A 213 -16.76 32.88 14.88
N ALA A 214 -17.65 32.20 14.16
CA ALA A 214 -18.25 32.71 12.93
C ALA A 214 -19.64 32.09 12.80
N PRO A 215 -20.69 32.72 13.36
CA PRO A 215 -22.04 32.15 13.40
C PRO A 215 -22.58 31.88 11.99
N PHE A 216 -23.25 30.74 11.82
CA PHE A 216 -23.97 30.37 10.60
C PHE A 216 -25.22 29.57 10.96
N THR A 217 -26.14 29.50 10.01
CA THR A 217 -27.39 28.73 10.10
C THR A 217 -27.24 27.39 9.39
N ARG A 218 -28.08 26.42 9.76
CA ARG A 218 -28.06 25.10 9.15
C ARG A 218 -28.31 25.14 7.64
N GLU A 219 -29.17 26.05 7.22
CA GLU A 219 -29.59 26.25 5.84
C GLU A 219 -28.44 26.73 4.94
N GLN A 220 -27.42 27.37 5.54
CA GLN A 220 -26.18 27.76 4.84
C GLN A 220 -25.21 26.60 4.63
N VAL A 221 -25.38 25.47 5.34
CA VAL A 221 -24.48 24.32 5.21
C VAL A 221 -24.98 23.41 4.10
N ALA A 222 -24.24 23.37 3.01
CA ALA A 222 -24.42 22.40 1.94
C ALA A 222 -23.75 21.07 2.27
N PHE A 223 -22.53 21.10 2.81
CA PHE A 223 -21.80 19.89 3.22
C PHE A 223 -21.08 20.05 4.55
N VAL A 224 -20.94 18.92 5.25
CA VAL A 224 -20.07 18.75 6.40
C VAL A 224 -18.97 17.75 6.02
N TYR A 225 -17.70 18.14 6.16
CA TYR A 225 -16.57 17.26 5.93
C TYR A 225 -15.96 16.81 7.26
N GLY A 226 -15.84 15.50 7.44
CA GLY A 226 -15.17 14.88 8.58
C GLY A 226 -16.06 14.63 9.80
N SER A 227 -15.72 13.56 10.54
CA SER A 227 -16.48 13.06 11.68
C SER A 227 -15.63 12.50 12.83
N ARG A 228 -14.29 12.53 12.70
CA ARG A 228 -13.36 11.92 13.68
C ARG A 228 -12.65 12.93 14.58
N TRP A 229 -11.90 13.85 13.97
CA TRP A 229 -11.10 14.85 14.70
C TRP A 229 -11.71 16.25 14.62
N LYS A 230 -12.19 16.61 13.44
CA LYS A 230 -12.80 17.91 13.16
C LYS A 230 -13.94 17.80 12.17
N GLN A 231 -14.83 18.78 12.22
CA GLN A 231 -15.83 19.03 11.17
C GLN A 231 -15.56 20.39 10.52
N ARG A 232 -15.55 20.41 9.19
CA ARG A 232 -15.57 21.64 8.39
C ARG A 232 -16.91 21.76 7.69
N TYR A 233 -17.38 22.98 7.54
CA TYR A 233 -18.71 23.28 7.00
C TYR A 233 -18.55 24.06 5.72
N PHE A 234 -19.32 23.71 4.70
CA PHE A 234 -19.22 24.28 3.36
C PHE A 234 -20.57 24.80 2.93
N THR A 235 -20.57 25.98 2.31
CA THR A 235 -21.74 26.58 1.67
C THR A 235 -21.66 26.42 0.15
N HIS A 236 -22.80 26.39 -0.52
CA HIS A 236 -22.89 26.31 -1.97
C HIS A 236 -23.15 27.69 -2.56
N VAL A 237 -22.28 28.15 -3.47
CA VAL A 237 -22.39 29.46 -4.13
C VAL A 237 -22.18 29.27 -5.63
N GLY A 238 -23.21 29.59 -6.42
CA GLY A 238 -23.17 29.38 -7.87
C GLY A 238 -23.15 27.89 -8.20
N ASP A 239 -22.03 27.43 -8.78
CA ASP A 239 -21.77 26.05 -9.19
C ASP A 239 -20.67 25.36 -8.35
N ASP A 240 -20.24 25.96 -7.24
CA ASP A 240 -19.13 25.48 -6.41
C ASP A 240 -19.46 25.51 -4.92
N TYR A 241 -18.57 24.92 -4.11
CA TYR A 241 -18.66 24.97 -2.66
C TYR A 241 -17.47 25.71 -2.06
N TYR A 242 -17.71 26.35 -0.91
CA TYR A 242 -16.73 27.17 -0.23
C TYR A 242 -16.74 26.90 1.26
N PRO A 243 -15.55 26.78 1.90
CA PRO A 243 -15.48 26.56 3.33
C PRO A 243 -15.95 27.78 4.11
N LEU A 244 -16.77 27.56 5.13
CA LEU A 244 -17.03 28.56 6.15
C LEU A 244 -15.75 28.78 7.00
N PRO A 245 -15.50 29.99 7.54
CA PRO A 245 -14.28 30.33 8.27
C PRO A 245 -14.21 29.77 9.69
N VAL A 246 -14.84 28.61 9.92
CA VAL A 246 -14.96 27.97 11.22
C VAL A 246 -14.95 26.44 11.08
N GLN A 247 -14.37 25.78 12.07
CA GLN A 247 -14.37 24.33 12.19
C GLN A 247 -14.71 23.92 13.63
N TRP A 248 -15.26 22.72 13.79
CA TRP A 248 -15.53 22.12 15.09
C TRP A 248 -14.42 21.14 15.45
N ASP A 249 -13.80 21.32 16.61
CA ASP A 249 -12.90 20.35 17.22
C ASP A 249 -13.73 19.34 18.03
N ILE A 250 -13.77 18.10 17.54
CA ILE A 250 -14.61 17.04 18.11
C ILE A 250 -14.08 16.60 19.48
N GLY A 251 -12.75 16.50 19.63
CA GLY A 251 -12.13 15.99 20.84
C GLY A 251 -12.29 16.94 22.03
N ASN A 252 -12.03 18.23 21.79
CA ASN A 252 -12.13 19.26 22.82
C ASN A 252 -13.51 19.92 22.91
N LYS A 253 -14.45 19.54 22.03
CA LYS A 253 -15.80 20.10 21.93
C LYS A 253 -15.81 21.63 21.88
N LYS A 254 -15.02 22.20 20.97
CA LYS A 254 -14.86 23.66 20.83
C LYS A 254 -14.89 24.11 19.38
N TRP A 255 -15.41 25.32 19.16
CA TRP A 255 -15.33 26.00 17.88
C TRP A 255 -13.95 26.64 17.71
N LEU A 256 -13.34 26.45 16.55
CA LEU A 256 -12.05 27.03 16.18
C LEU A 256 -12.20 27.79 14.85
N PRO A 257 -11.48 28.92 14.67
CA PRO A 257 -11.36 29.54 13.36
C PRO A 257 -10.79 28.54 12.35
N TYR A 258 -11.29 28.58 11.11
CA TYR A 258 -10.70 27.83 10.01
C TYR A 258 -10.12 28.80 8.99
N HIS A 259 -8.81 28.72 8.79
CA HIS A 259 -8.06 29.51 7.83
C HIS A 259 -6.89 28.68 7.33
N VAL A 260 -6.60 28.77 6.03
CA VAL A 260 -5.40 28.19 5.41
C VAL A 260 -4.36 29.31 5.27
N PRO A 261 -3.15 29.19 5.84
CA PRO A 261 -2.14 30.24 5.79
C PRO A 261 -1.74 30.63 4.35
N ASP A 262 -1.60 31.93 4.10
CA ASP A 262 -1.21 32.44 2.76
C ASP A 262 0.26 32.21 2.42
N LYS A 263 1.10 32.04 3.46
CA LYS A 263 2.54 31.77 3.34
C LYS A 263 2.95 30.71 4.35
N GLY A 264 3.89 29.86 3.95
CA GLY A 264 4.37 28.78 4.81
C GLY A 264 3.31 27.69 5.07
N GLY A 265 2.29 27.60 4.22
CA GLY A 265 1.25 26.56 4.23
C GLY A 265 1.25 25.79 2.91
N ASP A 266 0.07 25.34 2.47
CA ASP A 266 -0.09 24.67 1.18
C ASP A 266 0.31 25.58 0.00
N TRP A 267 1.02 25.00 -0.99
CA TRP A 267 1.57 25.76 -2.13
C TRP A 267 0.50 26.51 -2.94
N TRP A 268 -0.69 25.91 -3.06
CA TRP A 268 -1.79 26.45 -3.84
C TRP A 268 -2.39 27.70 -3.18
N ALA A 269 -2.20 27.91 -1.87
CA ALA A 269 -2.79 29.03 -1.14
C ALA A 269 -2.33 30.39 -1.70
N ALA A 270 -1.12 30.47 -2.26
CA ALA A 270 -0.58 31.69 -2.89
C ALA A 270 -1.31 32.08 -4.19
N PHE A 271 -2.10 31.18 -4.78
CA PHE A 271 -2.84 31.41 -6.03
C PHE A 271 -4.29 31.80 -5.80
N TYR A 272 -4.76 31.79 -4.55
CA TYR A 272 -6.13 32.17 -4.20
C TYR A 272 -6.11 33.29 -3.16
N PRO A 273 -7.11 34.19 -3.18
CA PRO A 273 -7.29 35.17 -2.12
C PRO A 273 -7.40 34.50 -0.74
N THR A 274 -7.07 35.26 0.30
CA THR A 274 -6.94 34.77 1.68
C THR A 274 -8.28 34.37 2.30
N ASP A 275 -9.36 34.95 1.78
CA ASP A 275 -10.74 34.67 2.13
C ASP A 275 -11.16 33.27 1.68
N ASN A 276 -11.67 32.47 2.61
CA ASN A 276 -12.17 31.13 2.35
C ASN A 276 -13.30 31.10 1.32
N MET A 277 -14.11 32.17 1.22
CA MET A 277 -15.17 32.29 0.21
C MET A 277 -14.63 32.50 -1.21
N GLN A 278 -13.31 32.56 -1.39
CA GLN A 278 -12.62 32.65 -2.67
C GLN A 278 -11.70 31.44 -2.91
N ARG A 279 -11.84 30.38 -2.10
CA ARG A 279 -11.11 29.13 -2.18
C ARG A 279 -12.09 27.98 -2.45
N PRO A 280 -12.43 27.70 -3.71
CA PRO A 280 -13.43 26.70 -4.05
C PRO A 280 -12.95 25.28 -3.71
N THR A 281 -13.89 24.41 -3.34
CA THR A 281 -13.61 23.00 -3.08
C THR A 281 -13.27 22.25 -4.36
N SER A 282 -13.78 22.68 -5.52
CA SER A 282 -13.46 22.08 -6.83
C SER A 282 -11.96 21.98 -7.09
N ALA A 283 -11.20 22.98 -6.66
CA ALA A 283 -9.75 23.05 -6.82
C ALA A 283 -8.98 22.38 -5.67
N THR A 284 -9.54 22.37 -4.45
CA THR A 284 -8.77 22.08 -3.22
C THR A 284 -9.16 20.77 -2.54
N CYS A 285 -10.34 20.23 -2.80
CA CYS A 285 -10.94 19.17 -2.00
C CYS A 285 -11.61 18.06 -2.83
N ASP A 286 -12.42 18.42 -3.82
CA ASP A 286 -13.45 17.52 -4.35
C ASP A 286 -12.88 16.36 -5.17
N GLY A 287 -11.75 16.56 -5.83
CA GLY A 287 -11.06 15.50 -6.55
C GLY A 287 -10.56 14.35 -5.68
N CYS A 288 -10.40 14.54 -4.37
CA CYS A 288 -10.08 13.47 -3.42
C CYS A 288 -11.30 12.92 -2.66
N HIS A 289 -12.41 13.68 -2.65
CA HIS A 289 -13.62 13.37 -1.86
C HIS A 289 -14.83 12.97 -2.71
N SER A 290 -14.58 12.55 -3.95
CA SER A 290 -15.60 12.09 -4.89
C SER A 290 -15.05 11.10 -5.91
N VAL A 291 -15.97 10.46 -6.63
CA VAL A 291 -15.70 9.63 -7.81
C VAL A 291 -15.81 10.49 -9.06
N ASP A 292 -14.75 10.47 -9.89
CA ASP A 292 -14.67 11.13 -11.20
C ASP A 292 -15.04 12.63 -11.20
N PHE A 293 -14.45 13.41 -10.29
CA PHE A 293 -14.65 14.85 -10.29
C PHE A 293 -14.16 15.49 -11.59
N ASN A 294 -15.07 16.16 -12.29
CA ASN A 294 -14.72 16.95 -13.47
C ASN A 294 -14.52 18.41 -13.09
N LEU A 295 -13.28 18.91 -13.21
CA LEU A 295 -12.92 20.27 -12.82
C LEU A 295 -13.64 21.38 -13.63
N GLN A 296 -14.01 21.09 -14.87
CA GLN A 296 -14.66 22.06 -15.76
C GLN A 296 -16.16 22.15 -15.50
N THR A 297 -16.82 21.01 -15.39
CA THR A 297 -18.27 20.97 -15.18
C THR A 297 -18.66 20.97 -13.71
N LYS A 298 -17.69 20.77 -12.80
CA LYS A 298 -17.87 20.62 -11.35
C LYS A 298 -18.85 19.52 -10.95
N LYS A 299 -18.89 18.48 -11.79
CA LYS A 299 -19.77 17.31 -11.58
C LYS A 299 -18.97 16.15 -11.03
N VAL A 300 -19.65 15.31 -10.27
CA VAL A 300 -19.15 14.04 -9.75
C VAL A 300 -20.04 12.91 -10.25
N ALA A 301 -19.47 11.72 -10.39
CA ALA A 301 -20.27 10.51 -10.54
C ALA A 301 -20.93 10.13 -9.21
N GLU A 302 -20.21 10.29 -8.10
CA GLU A 302 -20.65 9.98 -6.74
C GLU A 302 -19.85 10.81 -5.73
N TRP A 303 -20.51 11.32 -4.69
CA TRP A 303 -19.83 11.95 -3.54
C TRP A 303 -19.28 10.89 -2.59
N ASN A 304 -18.23 11.24 -1.83
CA ASN A 304 -17.43 10.34 -0.99
C ASN A 304 -16.44 9.50 -1.79
N VAL A 305 -15.61 8.73 -1.07
CA VAL A 305 -14.68 7.77 -1.66
C VAL A 305 -15.45 6.47 -1.97
N GLY A 306 -16.16 6.49 -3.10
CA GLY A 306 -16.94 5.37 -3.63
C GLY A 306 -16.10 4.21 -4.15
N CYS A 307 -16.71 3.06 -4.41
CA CYS A 307 -16.05 1.85 -4.92
C CYS A 307 -15.18 2.16 -6.15
N GLU A 308 -15.76 2.88 -7.10
CA GLU A 308 -15.14 3.18 -8.39
C GLU A 308 -14.00 4.21 -8.30
N ARG A 309 -13.79 4.84 -7.13
CA ARG A 309 -12.58 5.65 -6.88
C ARG A 309 -11.32 4.78 -6.84
N CYS A 310 -11.44 3.55 -6.36
CA CYS A 310 -10.34 2.58 -6.28
C CYS A 310 -10.41 1.53 -7.40
N HIS A 311 -11.62 1.22 -7.87
CA HIS A 311 -11.87 0.15 -8.82
C HIS A 311 -12.08 0.63 -10.28
N GLY A 312 -12.08 1.94 -10.51
CA GLY A 312 -12.38 2.51 -11.83
C GLY A 312 -13.86 2.37 -12.21
N PRO A 313 -14.25 2.82 -13.42
CA PRO A 313 -15.63 2.76 -13.88
C PRO A 313 -16.13 1.31 -14.03
N GLY A 314 -17.27 0.99 -13.41
CA GLY A 314 -17.75 -0.37 -13.24
C GLY A 314 -18.85 -0.82 -14.20
N SER A 315 -19.29 0.01 -15.16
CA SER A 315 -20.42 -0.33 -16.05
C SER A 315 -20.21 -1.62 -16.84
N ASP A 316 -19.02 -1.83 -17.40
CA ASP A 316 -18.70 -3.03 -18.18
C ASP A 316 -18.66 -4.27 -17.28
N HIS A 317 -18.04 -4.14 -16.10
CA HIS A 317 -18.04 -5.19 -15.08
C HIS A 317 -19.44 -5.56 -14.62
N ALA A 318 -20.32 -4.58 -14.38
CA ALA A 318 -21.68 -4.84 -13.96
C ALA A 318 -22.52 -5.56 -15.03
N ALA A 319 -22.28 -5.26 -16.32
CA ALA A 319 -22.94 -5.94 -17.44
C ALA A 319 -22.36 -7.34 -17.71
N HIS A 320 -21.05 -7.49 -17.56
CA HIS A 320 -20.28 -8.66 -17.95
C HIS A 320 -19.24 -9.00 -16.87
N PRO A 321 -19.66 -9.52 -15.69
CA PRO A 321 -18.78 -9.61 -14.53
C PRO A 321 -17.64 -10.60 -14.75
N THR A 322 -16.43 -10.06 -14.88
CA THR A 322 -15.19 -10.84 -14.88
C THR A 322 -14.16 -10.18 -13.98
N ARG A 323 -13.14 -10.93 -13.56
CA ARG A 323 -12.01 -10.34 -12.80
C ARG A 323 -11.17 -9.39 -13.67
N ALA A 324 -11.24 -9.51 -15.00
CA ALA A 324 -10.37 -8.79 -15.93
C ALA A 324 -10.97 -7.48 -16.48
N ASN A 325 -12.18 -7.10 -16.08
CA ASN A 325 -12.80 -5.85 -16.56
C ASN A 325 -13.17 -4.88 -15.43
N ILE A 326 -12.49 -5.01 -14.29
CA ILE A 326 -12.54 -4.04 -13.20
C ILE A 326 -11.16 -3.94 -12.57
N GLN A 327 -10.75 -2.75 -12.15
CA GLN A 327 -9.49 -2.60 -11.43
C GLN A 327 -9.58 -3.29 -10.08
N ASN A 328 -8.50 -3.92 -9.64
CA ASN A 328 -8.42 -4.49 -8.30
C ASN A 328 -7.03 -4.22 -7.70
N PRO A 329 -6.92 -3.26 -6.74
CA PRO A 329 -5.65 -2.96 -6.09
C PRO A 329 -4.96 -4.18 -5.45
N GLY A 330 -5.72 -5.19 -5.01
CA GLY A 330 -5.17 -6.43 -4.46
C GLY A 330 -4.53 -7.37 -5.49
N ALA A 331 -4.72 -7.09 -6.79
CA ALA A 331 -4.17 -7.83 -7.94
C ALA A 331 -3.24 -6.98 -8.82
N MET A 332 -3.00 -5.71 -8.46
CA MET A 332 -2.04 -4.82 -9.11
C MET A 332 -0.61 -5.11 -8.64
N ASP A 333 0.38 -4.59 -9.36
CA ASP A 333 1.74 -4.45 -8.81
C ASP A 333 1.73 -3.53 -7.58
N ASP A 334 2.78 -3.62 -6.77
CA ASP A 334 2.91 -2.92 -5.51
C ASP A 334 2.89 -1.39 -5.65
N VAL A 335 3.44 -0.84 -6.74
CA VAL A 335 3.41 0.59 -6.99
C VAL A 335 2.00 1.03 -7.34
N SER A 336 1.35 0.40 -8.33
CA SER A 336 -0.02 0.75 -8.75
C SER A 336 -1.05 0.57 -7.62
N ALA A 337 -0.89 -0.49 -6.81
CA ALA A 337 -1.73 -0.71 -5.63
C ALA A 337 -1.60 0.42 -4.61
N ASN A 338 -0.36 0.88 -4.34
CA ASN A 338 -0.11 2.00 -3.43
C ASN A 338 -0.56 3.34 -4.02
N ASP A 339 -0.34 3.57 -5.31
CA ASP A 339 -0.74 4.78 -6.04
C ASP A 339 -2.25 5.03 -5.93
N THR A 340 -3.06 3.97 -5.91
CA THR A 340 -4.50 4.06 -5.65
C THR A 340 -4.79 4.82 -4.35
N CYS A 341 -4.06 4.54 -3.27
CA CYS A 341 -4.21 5.22 -1.98
C CYS A 341 -3.49 6.58 -1.93
N ILE A 342 -2.26 6.64 -2.45
CA ILE A 342 -1.39 7.83 -2.43
C ILE A 342 -2.03 8.98 -3.21
N SER A 343 -2.86 8.70 -4.22
CA SER A 343 -3.61 9.71 -4.97
C SER A 343 -4.43 10.67 -4.10
N CYS A 344 -4.83 10.25 -2.90
CA CYS A 344 -5.51 11.10 -1.91
C CYS A 344 -4.70 11.27 -0.62
N HIS A 345 -4.01 10.22 -0.16
CA HIS A 345 -3.26 10.21 1.10
C HIS A 345 -1.84 10.78 0.98
N SER A 346 -1.67 11.82 0.16
CA SER A 346 -0.40 12.49 -0.02
C SER A 346 -0.57 14.00 -0.22
N GLN A 347 0.54 14.70 -0.04
CA GLN A 347 0.73 16.09 -0.44
C GLN A 347 1.62 16.14 -1.67
N GLY A 348 1.25 17.00 -2.61
CA GLY A 348 1.95 17.12 -3.88
C GLY A 348 1.37 18.19 -4.78
N ARG A 349 1.78 18.14 -6.04
CA ARG A 349 1.41 19.11 -7.07
C ARG A 349 1.10 18.38 -8.36
N PRO A 350 0.14 18.88 -9.18
CA PRO A 350 -0.04 18.37 -10.52
C PRO A 350 1.26 18.52 -11.31
N ARG A 351 1.66 17.47 -12.03
CA ARG A 351 2.93 17.46 -12.76
C ARG A 351 2.95 18.46 -13.92
N ALA A 352 1.77 18.76 -14.48
CA ALA A 352 1.58 19.80 -15.48
C ALA A 352 1.65 21.23 -14.93
N GLY A 353 1.78 21.41 -13.60
CA GLY A 353 1.71 22.71 -12.95
C GLY A 353 0.26 23.17 -12.75
N LEU A 354 -0.07 24.38 -13.21
CA LEU A 354 -1.45 24.87 -13.14
C LEU A 354 -2.32 24.15 -14.19
N ILE A 355 -3.52 23.72 -13.80
CA ILE A 355 -4.49 23.11 -14.69
C ILE A 355 -5.50 24.18 -15.09
N ASP A 356 -5.56 24.51 -16.38
CA ASP A 356 -6.41 25.58 -16.92
C ASP A 356 -6.23 26.92 -16.17
N GLY A 357 -4.98 27.24 -15.84
CA GLY A 357 -4.59 28.45 -15.11
C GLY A 357 -4.89 28.43 -13.60
N LYS A 358 -5.37 27.31 -13.05
CA LYS A 358 -5.72 27.17 -11.63
C LYS A 358 -4.72 26.26 -10.90
N ALA A 359 -4.43 26.61 -9.64
CA ALA A 359 -3.71 25.73 -8.74
C ALA A 359 -4.68 24.70 -8.17
N VAL A 360 -4.35 23.41 -8.27
CA VAL A 360 -5.26 22.30 -7.94
C VAL A 360 -4.53 21.32 -7.01
N ASP A 361 -5.18 20.90 -5.93
CA ASP A 361 -4.56 20.10 -4.86
C ASP A 361 -4.91 18.60 -4.89
N TRP A 362 -5.00 18.04 -6.11
CA TRP A 362 -5.26 16.63 -6.35
C TRP A 362 -4.77 16.19 -7.75
N PRO A 363 -4.56 14.89 -8.00
CA PRO A 363 -3.98 14.40 -9.25
C PRO A 363 -5.01 14.38 -10.39
N VAL A 364 -5.23 15.53 -11.04
CA VAL A 364 -6.19 15.67 -12.14
C VAL A 364 -5.90 14.68 -13.26
N GLY A 365 -6.90 13.88 -13.63
CA GLY A 365 -6.82 12.90 -14.71
C GLY A 365 -6.28 11.52 -14.31
N TYR A 366 -5.76 11.36 -13.10
CA TYR A 366 -5.34 10.06 -12.60
C TYR A 366 -6.55 9.12 -12.42
N LYS A 367 -6.38 7.87 -12.85
CA LYS A 367 -7.33 6.77 -12.65
C LYS A 367 -6.57 5.54 -12.13
N PRO A 368 -7.17 4.69 -11.27
CA PRO A 368 -6.53 3.47 -10.82
C PRO A 368 -6.04 2.60 -11.99
N GLY A 369 -4.84 2.06 -11.87
CA GLY A 369 -4.15 1.32 -12.94
C GLY A 369 -3.24 2.20 -13.83
N LEU A 370 -3.34 3.53 -13.76
CA LEU A 370 -2.34 4.43 -14.34
C LEU A 370 -1.18 4.66 -13.36
N LYS A 371 -0.08 5.22 -13.86
CA LYS A 371 1.05 5.62 -13.01
C LYS A 371 0.78 6.99 -12.39
N LEU A 372 0.69 7.07 -11.07
CA LEU A 372 0.39 8.34 -10.39
C LEU A 372 1.45 9.41 -10.67
N ALA A 373 2.72 8.99 -10.79
CA ALA A 373 3.86 9.87 -11.05
C ALA A 373 3.77 10.65 -12.38
N ASP A 374 2.90 10.23 -13.32
CA ASP A 374 2.68 10.97 -14.56
C ASP A 374 1.77 12.20 -14.34
N PHE A 375 0.93 12.17 -13.30
CA PHE A 375 -0.06 13.20 -12.98
C PHE A 375 0.31 14.02 -11.73
N TRP A 376 1.03 13.40 -10.79
CA TRP A 376 1.25 13.93 -9.45
C TRP A 376 2.71 13.84 -9.06
N LYS A 377 3.27 14.98 -8.65
CA LYS A 377 4.58 15.05 -8.02
C LYS A 377 4.37 15.23 -6.52
N LEU A 378 4.81 14.27 -5.71
CA LEU A 378 4.84 14.43 -4.26
C LEU A 378 5.66 15.67 -3.86
N GLU A 379 5.27 16.32 -2.77
CA GLU A 379 6.02 17.47 -2.23
C GLU A 379 7.47 17.09 -1.94
N ASP A 380 8.39 17.98 -2.30
CA ASP A 380 9.81 17.77 -2.07
C ASP A 380 10.13 17.85 -0.56
N THR A 381 11.15 17.13 -0.14
CA THR A 381 11.63 17.11 1.25
C THR A 381 13.04 17.71 1.30
N THR A 382 13.26 18.67 2.20
CA THR A 382 14.58 19.26 2.44
C THR A 382 15.14 18.78 3.78
N LEU A 383 16.07 17.81 3.74
CA LEU A 383 16.69 17.29 4.96
C LEU A 383 17.47 18.38 5.72
N GLY A 384 17.43 18.30 7.04
CA GLY A 384 18.04 19.28 7.95
C GLY A 384 17.17 20.51 8.22
N GLN A 385 15.99 20.62 7.62
CA GLN A 385 15.06 21.74 7.83
C GLN A 385 13.66 21.23 8.14
N THR A 386 13.07 21.70 9.24
CA THR A 386 11.65 21.50 9.53
C THR A 386 10.85 22.60 8.86
N ASP A 387 9.84 22.23 8.08
CA ASP A 387 8.89 23.12 7.43
C ASP A 387 7.44 22.70 7.74
N PHE A 388 6.47 23.25 6.99
CA PHE A 388 5.05 22.95 7.16
C PHE A 388 4.66 21.50 6.82
N LEU A 389 5.42 20.86 5.93
CA LEU A 389 5.15 19.53 5.39
C LEU A 389 5.98 18.47 6.11
N HIS A 390 7.26 18.73 6.36
CA HIS A 390 8.20 17.74 6.86
C HIS A 390 8.98 18.26 8.07
N PHE A 391 9.30 17.35 8.98
CA PHE A 391 10.38 17.54 9.93
C PHE A 391 11.74 17.42 9.21
N ALA A 392 12.80 17.90 9.86
CA ALA A 392 14.15 17.90 9.32
C ALA A 392 14.70 16.52 8.93
N ASP A 393 14.17 15.41 9.44
CA ASP A 393 14.56 14.05 9.05
C ASP A 393 13.79 13.52 7.83
N GLY A 394 12.83 14.29 7.33
CA GLY A 394 11.93 13.96 6.23
C GLY A 394 10.62 13.25 6.63
N THR A 395 10.40 13.00 7.92
CA THR A 395 9.11 12.51 8.43
C THR A 395 8.06 13.61 8.29
N ALA A 396 6.83 13.24 7.94
CA ALA A 396 5.72 14.17 7.84
C ALA A 396 5.50 14.98 9.15
N HIS A 397 5.24 16.28 8.99
CA HIS A 397 4.91 17.22 10.06
C HIS A 397 3.44 17.64 10.05
N LYS A 398 2.69 17.27 9.01
CA LYS A 398 1.23 17.50 8.92
C LYS A 398 0.44 16.27 8.48
N ASN A 399 -0.88 16.39 8.50
CA ASN A 399 -1.79 15.33 8.06
C ASN A 399 -1.81 15.16 6.52
N ARG A 400 -2.42 14.05 6.06
CA ARG A 400 -2.50 13.67 4.63
C ARG A 400 -1.10 13.50 3.99
N MET A 401 -0.15 12.93 4.72
CA MET A 401 1.22 12.69 4.24
C MET A 401 1.67 11.23 4.39
N GLN A 402 0.74 10.32 4.65
CA GLN A 402 1.05 8.90 4.80
C GLN A 402 1.73 8.34 3.55
N GLY A 403 1.31 8.76 2.36
CA GLY A 403 1.96 8.40 1.10
C GLY A 403 3.38 8.96 0.99
N ASN A 404 3.58 10.23 1.34
CA ASN A 404 4.91 10.88 1.34
C ASN A 404 5.89 10.15 2.28
N ASP A 405 5.43 9.74 3.46
CA ASP A 405 6.20 8.93 4.40
C ASP A 405 6.46 7.51 3.87
N PHE A 406 5.40 6.85 3.38
CA PHE A 406 5.42 5.44 3.04
C PHE A 406 6.38 5.13 1.88
N VAL A 407 6.42 5.98 0.84
CA VAL A 407 7.33 5.79 -0.31
C VAL A 407 8.82 5.85 0.09
N GLN A 408 9.15 6.46 1.23
CA GLN A 408 10.51 6.52 1.76
C GLN A 408 10.87 5.28 2.60
N SER A 409 9.88 4.46 2.97
CA SER A 409 10.03 3.35 3.90
C SER A 409 10.71 2.13 3.26
N THR A 410 11.33 1.31 4.10
CA THR A 410 11.83 0.00 3.71
C THR A 410 10.69 -0.90 3.24
N MET A 411 9.50 -0.80 3.85
CA MET A 411 8.32 -1.59 3.48
C MET A 411 7.91 -1.35 2.02
N TYR A 412 7.84 -0.09 1.59
CA TYR A 412 7.54 0.25 0.20
C TYR A 412 8.56 -0.32 -0.77
N ARG A 413 9.86 -0.20 -0.46
CA ARG A 413 10.95 -0.76 -1.30
C ARG A 413 10.92 -2.29 -1.42
N HIS A 414 10.22 -2.98 -0.53
CA HIS A 414 10.04 -4.43 -0.54
C HIS A 414 8.63 -4.86 -0.97
N GLY A 415 7.86 -3.97 -1.60
CA GLY A 415 6.57 -4.29 -2.21
C GLY A 415 5.43 -4.51 -1.22
N VAL A 416 5.55 -3.99 0.01
CA VAL A 416 4.43 -3.91 0.93
C VAL A 416 3.46 -2.83 0.45
N THR A 417 2.16 -3.11 0.55
CA THR A 417 1.11 -2.20 0.10
C THR A 417 0.32 -1.62 1.28
N CYS A 418 -0.41 -0.52 1.08
CA CYS A 418 -1.34 -0.01 2.08
C CYS A 418 -2.33 -1.10 2.54
N SER A 419 -2.83 -1.90 1.60
CA SER A 419 -3.73 -3.04 1.86
C SER A 419 -3.08 -4.22 2.59
N SER A 420 -1.75 -4.25 2.72
CA SER A 420 -1.06 -5.21 3.58
C SER A 420 -1.32 -4.94 5.07
N CYS A 421 -1.82 -3.75 5.42
CA CYS A 421 -2.13 -3.36 6.80
C CYS A 421 -3.59 -2.93 6.98
N HIS A 422 -4.17 -2.25 5.98
CA HIS A 422 -5.52 -1.69 6.04
C HIS A 422 -6.51 -2.49 5.18
N ASP A 423 -7.73 -2.63 5.67
CA ASP A 423 -8.86 -3.11 4.90
C ASP A 423 -9.70 -1.90 4.42
N PRO A 424 -9.60 -1.50 3.14
CA PRO A 424 -10.32 -0.33 2.63
C PRO A 424 -11.83 -0.51 2.63
N HIS A 425 -12.33 -1.75 2.68
CA HIS A 425 -13.76 -2.05 2.77
C HIS A 425 -14.25 -2.02 4.22
N GLY A 426 -13.36 -1.83 5.19
CA GLY A 426 -13.67 -1.56 6.58
C GLY A 426 -13.55 -2.77 7.48
N SER A 427 -13.06 -2.56 8.71
CA SER A 427 -12.82 -3.62 9.69
C SER A 427 -13.32 -3.21 11.07
N ALA A 428 -13.27 -4.15 12.02
CA ALA A 428 -13.58 -3.87 13.42
C ALA A 428 -12.45 -3.11 14.15
N ASN A 429 -11.29 -2.93 13.52
CA ASN A 429 -10.13 -2.32 14.16
C ASN A 429 -10.03 -0.83 13.82
N ALA A 430 -9.47 -0.05 14.75
CA ALA A 430 -9.22 1.37 14.52
C ALA A 430 -8.39 1.61 13.24
N ALA A 431 -8.69 2.71 12.55
CA ALA A 431 -8.06 3.07 11.27
C ALA A 431 -8.18 1.98 10.18
N GLN A 432 -9.21 1.13 10.27
CA GLN A 432 -9.46 0.02 9.35
C GLN A 432 -8.29 -0.95 9.22
N LEU A 433 -7.54 -1.20 10.29
CA LEU A 433 -6.48 -2.22 10.25
C LEU A 433 -7.09 -3.62 10.06
N ARG A 434 -6.45 -4.49 9.28
CA ARG A 434 -6.94 -5.88 9.09
C ARG A 434 -6.80 -6.75 10.35
N LYS A 435 -5.92 -6.36 11.27
CA LYS A 435 -5.71 -6.98 12.58
C LYS A 435 -5.51 -5.90 13.66
N PRO A 436 -5.66 -6.25 14.95
CA PRO A 436 -5.29 -5.36 16.04
C PRO A 436 -3.85 -4.82 15.89
N ALA A 437 -3.62 -3.59 16.35
CA ALA A 437 -2.35 -2.89 16.17
C ALA A 437 -1.15 -3.60 16.84
N ASP A 438 -1.38 -4.39 17.88
CA ASP A 438 -0.36 -5.21 18.55
C ASP A 438 -0.03 -6.51 17.81
N LYS A 439 -0.82 -6.87 16.78
CA LYS A 439 -0.63 -8.11 15.98
C LYS A 439 -0.20 -7.84 14.56
N ILE A 440 -0.62 -6.73 13.95
CA ILE A 440 -0.45 -6.49 12.51
C ILE A 440 1.02 -6.56 12.05
N CYS A 441 1.94 -6.00 12.85
CA CYS A 441 3.37 -6.01 12.54
C CYS A 441 3.97 -7.42 12.64
N LEU A 442 3.45 -8.24 13.56
CA LEU A 442 3.98 -9.57 13.87
C LEU A 442 3.71 -10.60 12.76
N ASP A 443 2.84 -10.28 11.80
CA ASP A 443 2.65 -11.13 10.61
C ASP A 443 3.91 -11.26 9.76
N CYS A 444 4.79 -10.26 9.80
CA CYS A 444 6.09 -10.28 9.12
C CYS A 444 7.28 -10.20 10.11
N HIS A 445 7.07 -9.55 11.26
CA HIS A 445 8.08 -9.32 12.29
C HIS A 445 7.91 -10.27 13.48
N ALA A 446 7.57 -11.53 13.23
CA ALA A 446 7.42 -12.55 14.28
C ALA A 446 8.73 -12.74 15.06
N ALA A 447 8.64 -13.14 16.32
CA ALA A 447 9.81 -13.45 17.15
C ALA A 447 10.68 -14.51 16.46
N GLY A 448 11.99 -14.25 16.38
CA GLY A 448 12.95 -15.14 15.69
C GLY A 448 12.94 -15.07 14.16
N SER A 449 12.03 -14.30 13.54
CA SER A 449 12.13 -14.00 12.10
C SER A 449 13.31 -13.07 11.82
N ALA A 450 13.87 -13.16 10.60
CA ALA A 450 15.01 -12.32 10.20
C ALA A 450 14.71 -10.81 10.30
N ASN A 451 13.44 -10.43 10.14
CA ASN A 451 13.01 -9.04 10.19
C ASN A 451 12.41 -8.66 11.55
N GLY A 452 12.17 -9.61 12.45
CA GLY A 452 11.56 -9.38 13.75
C GLY A 452 12.55 -8.92 14.82
N PRO A 453 12.08 -8.65 16.05
CA PRO A 453 12.94 -8.35 17.17
C PRO A 453 13.93 -9.50 17.45
N HIS A 454 15.21 -9.17 17.65
CA HIS A 454 16.27 -10.13 17.97
C HIS A 454 16.39 -10.44 19.46
N THR A 455 15.33 -10.20 20.22
CA THR A 455 15.24 -10.53 21.66
C THR A 455 14.44 -11.82 21.87
N ALA A 456 14.60 -12.43 23.04
CA ALA A 456 13.88 -13.66 23.38
C ALA A 456 12.36 -13.45 23.49
N THR A 457 11.94 -12.28 24.00
CA THR A 457 10.53 -11.93 24.15
C THR A 457 10.22 -10.53 23.62
N LEU A 458 8.92 -10.24 23.41
CA LEU A 458 8.44 -8.90 23.08
C LEU A 458 8.66 -7.92 24.23
N GLU A 459 8.56 -8.38 25.48
CA GLU A 459 8.81 -7.54 26.65
C GLU A 459 10.28 -7.14 26.72
N ASP A 460 11.21 -8.03 26.36
CA ASP A 460 12.64 -7.71 26.27
C ASP A 460 12.98 -6.71 25.16
N HIS A 461 12.15 -6.66 24.10
CA HIS A 461 12.33 -5.68 23.03
C HIS A 461 11.76 -4.32 23.41
N THR A 462 10.51 -4.32 23.89
CA THR A 462 9.76 -3.10 24.15
C THR A 462 10.08 -2.50 25.51
N HIS A 463 10.62 -3.29 26.44
CA HIS A 463 10.78 -2.98 27.86
C HIS A 463 9.47 -2.56 28.55
N HIS A 464 8.35 -3.05 28.02
CA HIS A 464 7.01 -2.84 28.54
C HIS A 464 6.32 -4.19 28.76
N LYS A 465 5.46 -4.26 29.78
CA LYS A 465 4.64 -5.44 30.04
C LYS A 465 3.76 -5.75 28.83
N ALA A 466 3.63 -7.03 28.48
CA ALA A 466 2.78 -7.49 27.40
C ALA A 466 1.34 -7.01 27.59
N GLY A 467 0.73 -6.56 26.50
CA GLY A 467 -0.64 -6.02 26.50
C GLY A 467 -0.76 -4.56 26.98
N SER A 468 0.33 -3.94 27.45
CA SER A 468 0.34 -2.49 27.73
C SER A 468 0.40 -1.68 26.43
N ALA A 469 -0.03 -0.42 26.48
CA ALA A 469 0.05 0.48 25.33
C ALA A 469 1.48 0.62 24.77
N GLY A 470 2.50 0.67 25.65
CA GLY A 470 3.90 0.75 25.25
C GLY A 470 4.48 -0.53 24.65
N SER A 471 3.79 -1.68 24.81
CA SER A 471 4.20 -2.93 24.16
C SER A 471 3.77 -3.05 22.69
N GLN A 472 2.96 -2.10 22.19
CA GLN A 472 2.53 -2.09 20.80
C GLN A 472 3.62 -1.50 19.89
N CYS A 473 3.95 -2.17 18.79
CA CYS A 473 4.98 -1.72 17.85
C CYS A 473 4.73 -0.28 17.36
N VAL A 474 3.47 0.03 17.05
CA VAL A 474 3.05 1.34 16.56
C VAL A 474 3.28 2.49 17.57
N ALA A 475 3.36 2.19 18.87
CA ALA A 475 3.61 3.21 19.89
C ALA A 475 5.02 3.81 19.78
N CYS A 476 5.99 3.02 19.31
CA CYS A 476 7.38 3.43 19.17
C CYS A 476 7.79 3.69 17.71
N HIS A 477 7.29 2.88 16.79
CA HIS A 477 7.70 2.92 15.38
C HIS A 477 6.81 3.79 14.49
N MET A 478 5.64 4.20 14.96
CA MET A 478 4.74 5.08 14.21
C MET A 478 4.42 6.34 15.03
N PRO A 479 5.42 7.20 15.27
CA PRO A 479 5.31 8.36 16.15
C PRO A 479 4.15 9.27 15.73
N LYS A 480 3.57 9.93 16.72
CA LYS A 480 2.47 10.87 16.54
C LYS A 480 3.00 12.17 15.94
N ILE A 481 2.49 12.53 14.77
CA ILE A 481 2.71 13.81 14.10
C ILE A 481 1.42 14.63 14.25
N GLU A 482 1.53 15.93 14.42
CA GLU A 482 0.39 16.78 14.74
C GLU A 482 -0.63 16.83 13.59
N THR A 483 -1.92 16.77 13.91
CA THR A 483 -2.94 17.09 12.90
C THR A 483 -3.10 18.59 12.79
N GLU A 484 -2.89 19.09 11.58
CA GLU A 484 -3.05 20.50 11.26
C GLU A 484 -4.39 21.07 11.77
N GLY A 485 -4.32 22.18 12.50
CA GLY A 485 -5.47 23.00 12.92
C GLY A 485 -6.31 22.42 14.06
N VAL A 486 -5.92 21.31 14.69
CA VAL A 486 -6.60 20.78 15.89
C VAL A 486 -5.56 20.46 16.96
N PRO A 487 -5.35 21.38 17.93
CA PRO A 487 -4.38 21.17 18.99
C PRO A 487 -4.66 19.88 19.77
N GLY A 488 -3.62 19.04 19.91
CA GLY A 488 -3.70 17.78 20.67
C GLY A 488 -4.33 16.61 19.91
N ALA A 489 -4.70 16.78 18.64
CA ALA A 489 -5.00 15.67 17.75
C ALA A 489 -3.76 15.30 16.93
N PHE A 490 -3.60 14.00 16.67
CA PHE A 490 -2.39 13.45 16.05
C PHE A 490 -2.75 12.37 15.04
N VAL A 491 -1.92 12.24 14.01
CA VAL A 491 -1.86 11.09 13.11
C VAL A 491 -0.53 10.37 13.29
N SER A 492 -0.46 9.11 12.90
CA SER A 492 0.79 8.35 12.99
C SER A 492 1.61 8.50 11.71
N ALA A 493 2.91 8.74 11.84
CA ALA A 493 3.86 8.70 10.74
C ALA A 493 3.94 7.29 10.14
N HIS A 494 4.22 7.20 8.84
CA HIS A 494 4.33 5.95 8.08
C HIS A 494 5.74 5.69 7.55
N THR A 495 6.75 6.35 8.13
CA THR A 495 8.18 6.04 7.88
C THR A 495 8.60 4.75 8.59
N PHE A 496 7.85 4.34 9.63
CA PHE A 496 8.10 3.22 10.54
C PHE A 496 9.42 3.30 11.33
N ARG A 497 10.08 4.48 11.28
CA ARG A 497 11.36 4.72 11.94
C ARG A 497 11.13 5.01 13.42
N PHE A 498 12.06 4.53 14.23
CA PHE A 498 12.14 4.94 15.63
C PHE A 498 12.79 6.34 15.69
N ILE A 499 12.12 7.29 16.34
CA ILE A 499 12.64 8.65 16.54
C ILE A 499 13.37 8.68 17.88
N THR A 500 14.68 8.86 17.86
CA THR A 500 15.50 8.84 19.08
C THR A 500 15.30 10.12 19.91
N PRO A 501 15.61 10.10 21.22
CA PRO A 501 15.65 11.32 22.02
C PRO A 501 16.63 12.36 21.46
N GLY A 502 17.77 11.93 20.92
CA GLY A 502 18.72 12.82 20.23
C GLY A 502 18.09 13.55 19.02
N MET A 503 17.30 12.85 18.21
CA MET A 503 16.54 13.47 17.12
C MET A 503 15.52 14.51 17.62
N THR A 504 14.86 14.27 18.76
CA THR A 504 14.01 15.30 19.39
C THR A 504 14.82 16.52 19.80
N ASP A 505 15.97 16.33 20.44
CA ASP A 505 16.80 17.44 20.89
C ASP A 505 17.33 18.26 19.71
N GLN A 506 17.71 17.60 18.62
CA GLN A 506 18.25 18.23 17.42
C GLN A 506 17.17 18.89 16.54
N TYR A 507 16.09 18.18 16.25
CA TYR A 507 15.09 18.55 15.23
C TYR A 507 13.75 18.99 15.78
N LYS A 508 13.58 18.96 17.11
CA LYS A 508 12.33 19.31 17.82
C LYS A 508 11.15 18.43 17.43
N MET A 509 11.43 17.20 17.01
CA MET A 509 10.45 16.20 16.67
C MET A 509 9.91 15.48 17.91
N PRO A 510 8.65 15.03 17.95
CA PRO A 510 8.16 14.19 19.03
C PRO A 510 8.76 12.77 18.96
N ASN A 511 9.45 12.34 20.03
CA ASN A 511 9.88 10.94 20.19
C ASN A 511 8.80 10.13 20.95
N PRO A 512 8.75 8.80 20.76
CA PRO A 512 7.75 7.95 21.40
C PRO A 512 7.86 7.88 22.93
N CYS A 513 9.03 8.16 23.51
CA CYS A 513 9.26 8.05 24.94
C CYS A 513 8.59 9.20 25.69
N THR A 514 8.98 10.45 25.41
CA THR A 514 8.48 11.63 26.13
C THR A 514 7.04 11.98 25.76
N THR A 515 6.51 11.42 24.66
CA THR A 515 5.08 11.50 24.32
C THR A 515 4.20 10.77 25.33
N CYS A 516 4.68 9.65 25.90
CA CYS A 516 3.98 8.88 26.94
C CYS A 516 4.46 9.25 28.35
N HIS A 517 5.75 9.51 28.52
CA HIS A 517 6.38 9.88 29.78
C HIS A 517 6.53 11.40 29.88
N GLN A 518 5.41 12.12 29.95
CA GLN A 518 5.35 13.58 29.79
C GLN A 518 6.15 14.38 30.84
N GLU A 519 6.42 13.79 32.01
CA GLU A 519 7.22 14.40 33.07
C GLU A 519 8.73 14.11 32.94
N LYS A 520 9.15 13.35 31.93
CA LYS A 520 10.54 12.95 31.71
C LYS A 520 11.18 13.72 30.57
N THR A 521 12.48 13.90 30.66
CA THR A 521 13.29 14.56 29.63
C THR A 521 13.77 13.58 28.57
N THR A 522 14.19 14.11 27.42
CA THR A 522 14.92 13.38 26.38
C THR A 522 16.20 12.75 26.92
N ALA A 523 16.92 13.46 27.81
CA ALA A 523 18.09 12.92 28.51
C ALA A 523 17.75 11.65 29.33
N TRP A 524 16.65 11.65 30.08
CA TRP A 524 16.19 10.45 30.80
C TRP A 524 15.90 9.28 29.85
N ALA A 525 15.23 9.56 28.73
CA ALA A 525 14.91 8.53 27.74
C ALA A 525 16.19 7.96 27.10
N GLY A 526 17.15 8.82 26.75
CA GLY A 526 18.44 8.42 26.22
C GLY A 526 19.23 7.55 27.21
N ASP A 527 19.25 7.93 28.49
CA ASP A 527 19.90 7.16 29.55
C ASP A 527 19.22 5.81 29.82
N ALA A 528 17.90 5.73 29.65
CA ALA A 528 17.17 4.47 29.74
C ALA A 528 17.53 3.55 28.56
N LEU A 529 17.51 4.08 27.33
CA LEU A 529 17.80 3.32 26.10
C LEU A 529 19.26 2.85 26.05
N ARG A 530 20.22 3.64 26.56
CA ARG A 530 21.63 3.24 26.69
C ARG A 530 21.84 1.99 27.56
N LYS A 531 20.90 1.65 28.45
CA LYS A 531 20.97 0.46 29.30
C LYS A 531 20.45 -0.79 28.60
N TRP A 532 19.80 -0.67 27.44
CA TRP A 532 19.25 -1.80 26.71
C TRP A 532 20.40 -2.55 26.03
N THR A 533 20.66 -3.78 26.46
CA THR A 533 21.77 -4.60 25.93
C THR A 533 21.44 -5.25 24.58
N SER A 534 20.16 -5.26 24.21
CA SER A 534 19.62 -5.87 22.99
C SER A 534 19.75 -4.99 21.74
N THR A 535 20.10 -3.71 21.91
CA THR A 535 20.19 -2.74 20.81
C THR A 535 21.43 -1.86 20.96
N SER A 536 21.98 -1.38 19.85
CA SER A 536 23.12 -0.48 19.88
C SER A 536 22.68 0.89 20.41
N PRO A 537 23.30 1.44 21.47
CA PRO A 537 22.97 2.75 22.01
C PRO A 537 22.93 3.87 20.97
N TRP A 538 23.87 3.85 20.02
CA TRP A 538 23.95 4.80 18.90
C TRP A 538 22.75 4.77 17.94
N ARG A 539 21.97 3.68 17.94
CA ARG A 539 20.79 3.54 17.07
C ARG A 539 19.50 3.96 17.76
N VAL A 540 19.50 4.10 19.08
CA VAL A 540 18.28 4.28 19.87
C VAL A 540 18.32 5.51 20.78
N ALA A 541 19.49 5.96 21.23
CA ALA A 541 19.62 7.07 22.17
C ALA A 541 20.02 8.39 21.51
N ASP A 542 20.93 8.33 20.53
CA ASP A 542 21.47 9.48 19.78
C ASP A 542 20.81 9.58 18.40
#